data_AF-A0A1Q9AHF0-F1
#
_entry.id   AF-A0A1Q9AHF0-F1
#
_cell.length_a   1.000
_cell.length_b   1.000
_cell.length_c   1.000
_cell.angle_alpha   90.00
_cell.angle_beta   90.00
_cell.angle_gamma   90.00
#
_symmetry.space_group_name_H-M   'P 1'
#
loop_
_entity.id
_entity.type
_entity.pdbx_description
1 polymer ?
#
loop_
_entity_poly.entity_id
_entity_poly.type
_entity_poly.pdbx_seq_one_letter_code
_entity_poly.pdbx_strand_id
1 'polypeptide(L)'
;MNNTETIKALYAGFVAGDLPAILVNMAPDIAWTEAEGYPYAGTFHGPQAIVEGVFIRLATEWDGYQAVVDRYVSEGDEVIALGHYSGTYKATGKHFRAPFVHAWTVRDGKIVRFVQYVDTVLVQRAFDPH
;
A
#
# COMPACT_ATOMS: atom_id res chain seq x y z
N MET A 1 -1.21 16.62 -13.90
CA MET A 1 -1.81 16.16 -12.63
C MET A 1 -0.97 16.71 -11.50
N ASN A 2 -1.60 17.14 -10.42
CA ASN A 2 -0.88 17.44 -9.18
C ASN A 2 -0.52 16.13 -8.44
N ASN A 3 0.40 16.19 -7.48
CA ASN A 3 0.89 15.02 -6.76
C ASN A 3 -0.25 14.22 -6.08
N THR A 4 -1.26 14.91 -5.55
CA THR A 4 -2.43 14.26 -4.94
C THR A 4 -3.25 13.48 -5.97
N GLU A 5 -3.41 13.99 -7.19
CA GLU A 5 -4.10 13.28 -8.27
C GLU A 5 -3.34 12.02 -8.71
N THR A 6 -2.01 12.09 -8.78
CA THR A 6 -1.17 10.91 -9.05
C THR A 6 -1.40 9.80 -8.01
N ILE A 7 -1.43 10.16 -6.72
CA ILE A 7 -1.69 9.20 -5.64
C ILE A 7 -3.15 8.71 -5.67
N LYS A 8 -4.13 9.56 -5.97
CA LYS A 8 -5.53 9.12 -6.14
C LYS A 8 -5.68 8.13 -7.28
N ALA A 9 -5.00 8.35 -8.40
CA ALA A 9 -5.01 7.43 -9.54
C ALA A 9 -4.42 6.06 -9.16
N LEU A 10 -3.35 6.04 -8.36
CA LEU A 10 -2.79 4.81 -7.80
C LEU A 10 -3.83 4.00 -7.00
N TYR A 11 -4.54 4.65 -6.06
CA TYR A 11 -5.60 3.97 -5.28
C TYR A 11 -6.78 3.53 -6.13
N ALA A 12 -7.17 4.30 -7.14
CA ALA A 12 -8.20 3.89 -8.09
C ALA A 12 -7.78 2.63 -8.87
N GLY A 13 -6.50 2.53 -9.25
CA GLY A 13 -5.91 1.34 -9.87
C GLY A 13 -6.00 0.11 -8.96
N PHE A 14 -5.71 0.26 -7.65
CA PHE A 14 -5.86 -0.83 -6.69
C PHE A 14 -7.30 -1.33 -6.59
N VAL A 15 -8.28 -0.41 -6.53
CA VAL A 15 -9.71 -0.78 -6.49
C VAL A 15 -10.15 -1.49 -7.77
N ALA A 16 -9.63 -1.07 -8.93
CA ALA A 16 -9.95 -1.65 -10.22
C ALA A 16 -9.20 -2.96 -10.51
N GLY A 17 -8.17 -3.31 -9.74
CA GLY A 17 -7.26 -4.42 -10.05
C GLY A 17 -6.39 -4.16 -11.29
N ASP A 18 -6.20 -2.89 -11.67
CA ASP A 18 -5.43 -2.50 -12.87
C ASP A 18 -3.95 -2.30 -12.51
N LEU A 19 -3.21 -3.42 -12.52
CA LEU A 19 -1.79 -3.41 -12.23
C LEU A 19 -0.97 -2.54 -13.19
N PRO A 20 -1.19 -2.56 -14.52
CA PRO A 20 -0.53 -1.61 -15.43
C PRO A 20 -0.73 -0.14 -15.05
N ALA A 21 -1.95 0.26 -14.68
CA ALA A 21 -2.25 1.64 -14.25
C ALA A 21 -1.58 2.02 -12.91
N ILE A 22 -1.36 1.04 -12.03
CA ILE A 22 -0.58 1.24 -10.79
C ILE A 22 0.90 1.49 -11.13
N LEU A 23 1.49 0.63 -11.97
CA LEU A 23 2.92 0.64 -12.25
C LEU A 23 3.37 1.81 -13.12
N VAL A 24 2.52 2.31 -14.02
CA VAL A 24 2.87 3.43 -14.92
C VAL A 24 3.20 4.73 -14.17
N ASN A 25 2.69 4.88 -12.95
CA ASN A 25 2.92 6.06 -12.11
C ASN A 25 4.17 5.95 -11.23
N MET A 26 4.84 4.79 -11.19
CA MET A 26 6.04 4.58 -10.39
C MET A 26 7.31 4.96 -11.17
N ALA A 27 8.29 5.53 -10.46
CA ALA A 27 9.63 5.71 -10.99
C ALA A 27 10.37 4.36 -11.07
N PRO A 28 11.29 4.16 -12.02
CA PRO A 28 12.05 2.91 -12.12
C PRO A 28 12.87 2.58 -10.86
N ASP A 29 13.28 3.60 -10.12
CA ASP A 29 14.10 3.55 -8.91
C ASP A 29 13.29 3.76 -7.62
N ILE A 30 11.95 3.64 -7.68
CA ILE A 30 11.08 3.80 -6.51
C ILE A 30 11.56 2.95 -5.33
N ALA A 31 11.58 3.54 -4.14
CA ALA A 31 11.79 2.83 -2.88
C ALA A 31 10.48 2.69 -2.11
N TRP A 32 10.06 1.45 -1.87
CA TRP A 32 8.80 1.13 -1.19
C TRP A 32 9.10 0.41 0.12
N THR A 33 8.75 1.02 1.25
CA THR A 33 9.02 0.46 2.58
C THR A 33 7.72 0.08 3.28
N GLU A 34 7.52 -1.22 3.49
CA GLU A 34 6.48 -1.75 4.37
C GLU A 34 6.95 -1.66 5.84
N ALA A 35 6.01 -1.44 6.77
CA ALA A 35 6.36 -1.28 8.18
C ALA A 35 7.02 -2.55 8.73
N GLU A 36 8.02 -2.41 9.62
CA GLU A 36 8.83 -3.54 10.11
C GLU A 36 8.00 -4.66 10.78
N GLY A 37 6.94 -4.29 11.49
CA GLY A 37 6.04 -5.26 12.12
C GLY A 37 4.98 -5.84 11.17
N TYR A 38 4.89 -5.35 9.93
CA TYR A 38 3.93 -5.82 8.94
C TYR A 38 4.34 -7.20 8.40
N PRO A 39 3.41 -8.12 8.10
CA PRO A 39 3.73 -9.46 7.61
C PRO A 39 4.59 -9.47 6.33
N TYR A 40 4.55 -8.37 5.56
CA TYR A 40 5.29 -8.18 4.31
C TYR A 40 6.40 -7.13 4.44
N ALA A 41 6.93 -6.94 5.66
CA ALA A 41 7.98 -5.98 5.96
C ALA A 41 9.19 -6.08 5.02
N GLY A 42 9.76 -4.91 4.73
CA GLY A 42 10.96 -4.79 3.90
C GLY A 42 10.95 -3.50 3.08
N THR A 43 12.10 -3.22 2.46
CA THR A 43 12.21 -2.17 1.45
C THR A 43 12.44 -2.80 0.08
N PHE A 44 11.54 -2.50 -0.86
CA PHE A 44 11.56 -3.00 -2.22
C PHE A 44 11.96 -1.88 -3.18
N HIS A 45 12.88 -2.17 -4.09
CA HIS A 45 13.40 -1.22 -5.05
C HIS A 45 12.93 -1.55 -6.46
N GLY A 46 12.22 -0.62 -7.08
CA GLY A 46 11.67 -0.75 -8.42
C GLY A 46 10.30 -1.44 -8.48
N PRO A 47 9.49 -1.18 -9.52
CA PRO A 47 8.10 -1.64 -9.58
C PRO A 47 7.94 -3.16 -9.51
N GLN A 48 8.84 -3.92 -10.15
CA GLN A 48 8.77 -5.39 -10.16
C GLN A 48 8.93 -5.97 -8.75
N ALA A 49 9.90 -5.48 -7.97
CA ALA A 49 10.13 -5.96 -6.60
C ALA A 49 8.92 -5.71 -5.69
N ILE A 50 8.19 -4.61 -5.91
CA ILE A 50 6.96 -4.28 -5.16
C ILE A 50 5.84 -5.26 -5.49
N VAL A 51 5.66 -5.58 -6.78
CA VAL A 51 4.64 -6.55 -7.22
C VAL A 51 4.88 -7.91 -6.59
N GLU A 52 6.10 -8.41 -6.70
CA GLU A 52 6.50 -9.73 -6.21
C GLU A 52 6.48 -9.80 -4.68
N GLY A 53 6.99 -8.75 -4.01
CA GLY A 53 7.13 -8.70 -2.56
C GLY A 53 5.83 -8.41 -1.81
N VAL A 54 4.90 -7.66 -2.41
CA VAL A 54 3.73 -7.11 -1.72
C VAL A 54 2.43 -7.46 -2.44
N PHE A 55 2.24 -7.02 -3.69
CA PHE A 55 0.91 -7.06 -4.32
C PHE A 55 0.41 -8.47 -4.64
N ILE A 56 1.29 -9.37 -5.10
CA ILE A 56 0.93 -10.77 -5.35
C ILE A 56 0.48 -11.44 -4.05
N ARG A 57 1.16 -11.16 -2.94
CA ARG A 57 0.83 -11.75 -1.63
C ARG A 57 -0.50 -11.22 -1.11
N LEU A 58 -0.74 -9.92 -1.23
CA LEU A 58 -2.04 -9.33 -0.89
C LEU A 58 -3.19 -9.93 -1.71
N ALA A 59 -3.01 -10.09 -3.01
CA ALA A 59 -4.02 -10.65 -3.90
C ALA A 59 -4.30 -12.15 -3.67
N THR A 60 -3.28 -12.91 -3.29
CA THR A 60 -3.39 -14.37 -3.17
C THR A 60 -3.70 -14.84 -1.76
N GLU A 61 -3.21 -14.18 -0.72
CA GLU A 61 -3.32 -14.64 0.68
C GLU A 61 -4.57 -14.11 1.42
N TRP A 62 -5.27 -13.11 0.86
CA TRP A 62 -6.42 -12.47 1.51
C TRP A 62 -7.70 -12.54 0.68
N ASP A 63 -8.84 -12.59 1.37
CA ASP A 63 -10.15 -12.32 0.81
C ASP A 63 -10.55 -10.88 1.11
N GLY A 64 -10.88 -10.13 0.05
CA GLY A 64 -11.38 -8.77 0.17
C GLY A 64 -10.40 -7.79 0.82
N TYR A 65 -9.09 -7.94 0.59
CA TYR A 65 -8.11 -6.96 1.07
C TYR A 65 -8.38 -5.59 0.46
N GLN A 66 -8.51 -4.57 1.30
CA GLN A 66 -8.81 -3.20 0.90
C GLN A 66 -7.90 -2.21 1.61
N ALA A 67 -7.50 -1.17 0.89
CA ALA A 67 -6.83 0.01 1.40
C ALA A 67 -7.70 1.24 1.11
N VAL A 68 -8.55 1.62 2.06
CA VAL A 68 -9.49 2.73 1.87
C VAL A 68 -8.88 4.00 2.44
N VAL A 69 -8.73 5.02 1.60
CA VAL A 69 -8.21 6.34 2.02
C VAL A 69 -9.37 7.24 2.43
N ASP A 70 -9.29 7.76 3.65
CA ASP A 70 -10.28 8.70 4.19
C ASP A 70 -9.90 10.15 3.87
N ARG A 71 -8.59 10.45 3.87
CA ARG A 71 -8.09 11.81 3.70
C ARG A 71 -6.71 11.85 3.05
N TYR A 72 -6.49 12.89 2.25
CA TYR A 72 -5.18 13.27 1.74
C TYR A 72 -4.72 14.59 2.36
N VAL A 73 -3.42 14.71 2.60
CA VAL A 73 -2.72 15.95 2.95
C VAL A 73 -1.50 16.04 2.04
N SER A 74 -1.25 17.19 1.43
CA SER A 74 -0.13 17.34 0.49
C SER A 74 0.59 18.67 0.65
N GLU A 75 1.91 18.64 0.62
CA GLU A 75 2.78 19.82 0.64
C GLU A 75 4.05 19.54 -0.17
N GLY A 76 4.33 20.39 -1.17
CA GLY A 76 5.43 20.16 -2.11
C GLY A 76 5.34 18.79 -2.80
N ASP A 77 6.41 18.01 -2.69
CA ASP A 77 6.53 16.67 -3.27
C ASP A 77 5.88 15.58 -2.40
N GLU A 78 5.48 15.90 -1.17
CA GLU A 78 4.96 14.93 -0.21
C GLU A 78 3.43 14.87 -0.27
N VAL A 79 2.91 13.64 -0.28
CA VAL A 79 1.48 13.34 -0.16
C VAL A 79 1.28 12.29 0.92
N ILE A 80 0.50 12.63 1.93
CA ILE A 80 0.11 11.74 3.01
C ILE A 80 -1.32 11.27 2.77
N ALA A 81 -1.52 9.96 2.72
CA ALA A 81 -2.85 9.34 2.69
C ALA A 81 -3.12 8.70 4.05
N LEU A 82 -4.20 9.11 4.71
CA LEU A 82 -4.68 8.53 5.95
C LEU A 82 -5.90 7.68 5.64
N GLY A 83 -5.95 6.47 6.21
CA GLY A 83 -6.99 5.52 5.86
C GLY A 83 -7.01 4.30 6.75
N HIS A 84 -7.67 3.26 6.25
CA HIS A 84 -7.77 1.98 6.92
C HIS A 84 -7.60 0.82 5.95
N TYR A 85 -6.92 -0.19 6.43
CA TYR A 85 -6.91 -1.51 5.82
C TYR A 85 -8.01 -2.38 6.40
N SER A 86 -8.49 -3.32 5.59
CA SER A 86 -9.31 -4.44 6.06
C SER A 86 -9.16 -5.64 5.14
N GLY A 87 -9.44 -6.83 5.66
CA GLY A 87 -9.42 -8.07 4.87
C GLY A 87 -9.57 -9.29 5.76
N THR A 88 -9.81 -10.45 5.14
CA THR A 88 -9.84 -11.74 5.84
C THR A 88 -8.67 -12.60 5.39
N TYR A 89 -7.82 -13.01 6.32
CA TYR A 89 -6.66 -13.83 5.99
C TYR A 89 -7.11 -15.25 5.67
N LYS A 90 -6.80 -15.76 4.47
CA LYS A 90 -7.38 -17.02 3.98
C LYS A 90 -7.00 -18.22 4.85
N ALA A 91 -5.76 -18.26 5.34
CA ALA A 91 -5.27 -19.44 6.07
C ALA A 91 -5.93 -19.60 7.46
N THR A 92 -6.35 -18.51 8.09
CA THR A 92 -6.95 -18.52 9.45
C THR A 92 -8.44 -18.20 9.45
N GLY A 93 -8.97 -17.62 8.36
CA GLY A 93 -10.34 -17.10 8.29
C GLY A 93 -10.57 -15.85 9.15
N LYS A 94 -9.53 -15.26 9.74
CA LYS A 94 -9.66 -14.11 10.65
C LYS A 94 -9.71 -12.80 9.87
N HIS A 95 -10.70 -11.97 10.19
CA HIS A 95 -10.83 -10.62 9.67
C HIS A 95 -10.01 -9.61 10.49
N PHE A 96 -9.48 -8.58 9.83
CA PHE A 96 -8.89 -7.43 10.51
C PHE A 96 -9.40 -6.10 9.95
N ARG A 97 -9.23 -5.05 10.76
CA ARG A 97 -9.29 -3.66 10.35
C ARG A 97 -8.22 -2.87 11.09
N ALA A 98 -7.37 -2.14 10.39
CA ALA A 98 -6.27 -1.38 10.99
C ALA A 98 -6.13 0.01 10.35
N PRO A 99 -5.91 1.09 11.12
CA PRO A 99 -5.60 2.40 10.56
C PRO A 99 -4.20 2.40 9.92
N PHE A 100 -4.04 3.16 8.84
CA PHE A 100 -2.75 3.40 8.20
C PHE A 100 -2.51 4.89 7.93
N VAL A 101 -1.23 5.21 7.81
CA VAL A 101 -0.72 6.41 7.13
C VAL A 101 0.26 5.95 6.06
N HIS A 102 0.05 6.38 4.83
CA HIS A 102 0.99 6.18 3.73
C HIS A 102 1.65 7.51 3.39
N ALA A 103 2.96 7.57 3.53
CA ALA A 103 3.76 8.71 3.14
C ALA A 103 4.34 8.47 1.74
N TRP A 104 3.94 9.30 0.79
CA TRP A 104 4.36 9.24 -0.60
C TRP A 104 5.23 10.44 -0.95
N THR A 105 6.31 10.22 -1.69
CA THR A 105 7.05 11.29 -2.36
C THR A 105 6.83 11.16 -3.86
N VAL A 106 6.38 12.23 -4.51
CA VAL A 106 6.14 12.33 -5.95
C VAL A 106 7.03 13.41 -6.53
N ARG A 107 7.80 13.07 -7.58
CA ARG A 107 8.67 14.00 -8.30
C ARG A 107 8.44 13.85 -9.79
N ASP A 108 8.32 14.97 -10.50
CA ASP A 108 8.09 15.00 -11.95
C ASP A 108 6.90 14.11 -12.40
N GLY A 109 5.86 14.03 -11.56
CA GLY A 109 4.67 13.21 -11.79
C GLY A 109 4.85 11.71 -11.56
N LYS A 110 6.00 11.27 -11.04
CA LYS A 110 6.32 9.87 -10.72
C LYS A 110 6.47 9.65 -9.22
N ILE A 111 5.97 8.52 -8.74
CA ILE A 111 6.13 8.10 -7.36
C ILE A 111 7.56 7.57 -7.18
N VAL A 112 8.35 8.22 -6.33
CA VAL A 112 9.75 7.85 -6.07
C VAL A 112 9.95 7.19 -4.70
N ARG A 113 9.01 7.38 -3.77
CA ARG A 113 9.09 6.78 -2.43
C ARG A 113 7.71 6.50 -1.84
N PHE A 114 7.63 5.40 -1.11
CA PHE A 114 6.51 5.03 -0.25
C PHE A 114 7.03 4.55 1.11
N VAL A 115 6.38 4.99 2.19
CA VAL A 115 6.54 4.40 3.52
C VAL A 115 5.18 4.17 4.17
N GLN A 116 4.97 2.92 4.61
CA GLN A 116 3.80 2.51 5.36
C GLN A 116 3.99 2.76 6.85
N TYR A 117 2.97 3.31 7.48
CA TYR A 117 2.78 3.29 8.93
C TYR A 117 1.41 2.66 9.17
N VAL A 118 1.36 1.61 9.97
CA VAL A 118 0.13 0.85 10.22
C VAL A 118 0.18 0.29 11.63
N ASP A 119 -0.99 0.07 12.23
CA ASP A 119 -1.08 -0.74 13.45
C ASP A 119 -0.81 -2.22 13.11
N THR A 120 0.46 -2.60 13.17
CA THR A 120 0.93 -3.93 12.79
C THR A 120 0.38 -5.01 13.70
N VAL A 121 0.09 -4.71 14.97
CA VAL A 121 -0.47 -5.69 15.92
C VAL A 121 -1.86 -6.13 15.48
N LEU A 122 -2.70 -5.19 15.02
CA LEU A 122 -4.04 -5.52 14.51
C LEU A 122 -3.98 -6.41 13.27
N VAL A 123 -3.02 -6.19 12.38
CA VAL A 123 -2.82 -7.01 11.18
C VAL A 123 -2.31 -8.40 11.56
N GLN A 124 -1.29 -8.48 12.42
CA GLN A 124 -0.66 -9.74 12.84
C GLN A 124 -1.65 -10.69 13.52
N ARG A 125 -2.65 -10.17 14.26
CA ARG A 125 -3.71 -10.98 14.87
C ARG A 125 -4.53 -11.79 13.86
N ALA A 126 -4.57 -11.36 12.59
CA ALA A 126 -5.21 -12.15 11.54
C ALA A 126 -4.36 -13.36 11.10
N PHE A 127 -3.03 -13.31 11.27
CA PHE A 127 -2.13 -14.40 10.93
C PHE A 127 -1.99 -15.43 12.05
N ASP A 128 -2.26 -15.03 13.30
CA ASP A 128 -2.20 -15.93 14.44
C ASP A 128 -3.28 -17.02 14.32
N PRO A 129 -2.93 -18.32 14.28
CA PRO A 129 -3.90 -19.41 14.24
C PRO A 129 -4.57 -19.69 15.59
N HIS A 130 -4.08 -19.12 16.70
CA HIS A 130 -4.54 -19.40 18.06
C HIS A 130 -5.61 -18.41 18.56
#